data_AF-A0A0C2GDF4-F1
#
_entry.id   AF-A0A0C2GDF4-F1
#
_cell.length_a   1.000
_cell.length_b   1.000
_cell.length_c   1.000
_cell.angle_alpha   90.00
_cell.angle_beta   90.00
_cell.angle_gamma   90.00
#
_symmetry.space_group_name_H-M   'P 1'
#
loop_
_entity.id
_entity.type
_entity.pdbx_description
1 polymer ?
#
loop_
_entity_poly.entity_id
_entity_poly.type
_entity_poly.pdbx_seq_one_letter_code
_entity_poly.pdbx_strand_id
1 'polypeptide(L)'
;MPEPRPKCIKKVLHAGRGALPDYRTGTKALFHYETLKPKDPVKPEVGMPESRWSVGLRDDYEVIDNTRRSWPGGYGKPLELIFGKKFQLPVFETCLRSMLADEVSQFDIELSELCTYPMVSKKLRDLAKPHDKGHSHGHDSHMCAAALSAG
;
A
#
# COMPACT_ATOMS: atom_id res chain seq x y z
N MET A 1 13.81 13.70 -19.19
CA MET A 1 12.35 13.46 -19.31
C MET A 1 11.79 13.42 -17.91
N PRO A 2 10.74 14.20 -17.57
CA PRO A 2 10.08 14.02 -16.28
C PRO A 2 9.55 12.57 -16.22
N GLU A 3 9.82 11.87 -15.12
CA GLU A 3 9.28 10.52 -14.95
C GLU A 3 7.74 10.56 -15.03
N PRO A 4 7.10 9.52 -15.61
CA PRO A 4 5.64 9.47 -15.66
C PRO A 4 5.10 9.59 -14.24
N ARG A 5 4.35 10.66 -13.96
CA ARG A 5 3.60 10.75 -12.71
C ARG A 5 2.46 9.73 -12.82
N PRO A 6 2.35 8.77 -11.89
CA PRO A 6 1.27 7.82 -11.93
C PRO A 6 -0.04 8.57 -11.82
N LYS A 7 -1.03 8.02 -12.51
CA LYS A 7 -2.35 8.64 -12.58
C LYS A 7 -3.10 8.34 -11.29
N CYS A 8 -2.87 9.18 -10.29
CA CYS A 8 -3.57 9.12 -9.02
C CYS A 8 -3.93 10.52 -8.50
N ILE A 9 -4.99 10.57 -7.69
CA ILE A 9 -5.41 11.76 -6.95
C ILE A 9 -5.06 11.53 -5.49
N LYS A 10 -4.25 12.41 -4.91
CA LYS A 10 -3.86 12.37 -3.50
C LYS A 10 -4.73 13.30 -2.66
N LYS A 11 -5.20 12.82 -1.52
CA LYS A 11 -5.81 13.63 -0.46
C LYS A 11 -5.11 13.37 0.87
N VAL A 12 -4.57 14.41 1.49
CA VAL A 12 -3.99 14.33 2.84
C VAL A 12 -5.13 14.30 3.86
N LEU A 13 -5.18 13.24 4.68
CA LEU A 13 -6.14 13.07 5.77
C LEU A 13 -5.57 13.51 7.11
N HIS A 14 -4.27 13.27 7.31
CA HIS A 14 -3.50 13.78 8.44
C HIS A 14 -2.17 14.28 7.93
N ALA A 15 -1.86 15.55 8.21
CA ALA A 15 -0.59 16.13 7.84
C ALA A 15 0.54 15.40 8.61
N GLY A 16 1.60 15.03 7.89
CA GLY A 16 2.80 14.53 8.52
C GLY A 16 3.65 15.64 9.14
N ARG A 17 4.86 15.28 9.56
CA ARG A 17 5.78 16.17 10.29
C ARG A 17 7.13 16.26 9.60
N GLY A 18 7.80 17.40 9.80
CA GLY A 18 9.15 17.65 9.30
C GLY A 18 9.19 17.93 7.80
N ALA A 19 10.39 17.78 7.24
CA ALA A 19 10.63 17.95 5.80
C ALA A 19 10.37 16.65 5.04
N LEU A 20 10.10 16.77 3.74
CA LEU A 20 9.93 15.62 2.86
C LEU A 20 11.21 14.78 2.82
N PRO A 21 11.15 13.47 3.14
CA PRO A 21 12.31 12.60 3.00
C PRO A 21 12.75 12.52 1.54
N ASP A 22 14.05 12.36 1.32
CA ASP A 22 14.64 12.35 -0.03
C ASP A 22 14.35 11.05 -0.81
N TYR A 23 13.92 9.98 -0.12
CA TYR A 23 13.53 8.68 -0.72
C TYR A 23 14.49 8.17 -1.82
N ARG A 24 15.80 8.35 -1.61
CA ARG A 24 16.86 7.86 -2.50
C ARG A 24 16.86 6.34 -2.57
N THR A 25 17.45 5.77 -3.62
CA THR A 25 17.66 4.32 -3.74
C THR A 25 18.32 3.75 -2.48
N GLY A 26 17.76 2.66 -1.95
CA GLY A 26 18.18 2.03 -0.69
C GLY A 26 17.45 2.54 0.56
N THR A 27 16.68 3.64 0.46
CA THR A 27 15.88 4.14 1.59
C THR A 27 14.84 3.10 2.00
N LYS A 28 14.75 2.83 3.30
CA LYS A 28 13.72 1.97 3.87
C LYS A 28 12.55 2.81 4.36
N ALA A 29 11.35 2.54 3.87
CA ALA A 29 10.10 3.09 4.38
C ALA A 29 9.31 2.01 5.09
N LEU A 30 8.90 2.31 6.31
CA LEU A 30 7.98 1.49 7.12
C LEU A 30 6.65 2.23 7.20
N PHE A 31 5.58 1.58 6.76
CA PHE A 31 4.27 2.22 6.71
C PHE A 31 3.13 1.23 6.86
N HIS A 32 1.99 1.73 7.34
CA HIS A 32 0.73 1.00 7.27
C HIS A 32 -0.06 1.43 6.03
N TYR A 33 -0.83 0.50 5.45
CA TYR A 33 -1.75 0.81 4.37
C TYR A 33 -3.04 -0.01 4.48
N GLU A 34 -4.10 0.52 3.88
CA GLU A 34 -5.36 -0.17 3.64
C GLU A 34 -5.69 0.03 2.16
N THR A 35 -6.00 -1.06 1.45
CA THR A 35 -6.44 -1.01 0.05
C THR A 35 -7.92 -1.30 0.00
N LEU A 36 -8.66 -0.43 -0.67
CA LEU A 36 -10.09 -0.50 -0.85
C LEU A 36 -10.43 -0.69 -2.34
N LYS A 37 -11.34 -1.60 -2.63
CA LYS A 37 -11.92 -1.78 -3.97
C LYS A 37 -13.38 -1.35 -3.95
N PRO A 38 -13.84 -0.48 -4.86
CA PRO A 38 -15.26 -0.22 -5.00
C PRO A 38 -16.05 -1.50 -5.30
N LYS A 39 -17.20 -1.70 -4.65
CA LYS A 39 -18.10 -2.83 -4.94
C LYS A 39 -18.76 -2.67 -6.31
N ASP A 40 -19.20 -1.46 -6.61
CA ASP A 40 -19.77 -1.09 -7.90
C ASP A 40 -18.75 -0.37 -8.79
N PRO A 41 -18.82 -0.53 -10.13
CA PRO A 41 -18.00 0.22 -11.05
C PRO A 41 -18.21 1.72 -10.87
N VAL A 42 -17.21 2.40 -10.32
CA VAL A 42 -17.25 3.87 -10.18
C VAL A 42 -17.11 4.45 -11.58
N LYS A 43 -18.08 5.28 -12.00
CA LYS A 43 -17.94 6.04 -13.24
C LYS A 43 -16.64 6.85 -13.17
N PRO A 44 -15.79 6.83 -14.21
CA PRO A 44 -14.47 7.47 -14.20
C PRO A 44 -14.50 9.02 -14.14
N GLU A 45 -15.65 9.62 -13.83
CA GLU A 45 -15.79 11.06 -13.63
C GLU A 45 -15.10 11.47 -12.32
N VAL A 46 -13.80 11.73 -12.47
CA VAL A 46 -12.88 12.56 -11.66
C VAL A 46 -13.06 12.49 -10.14
N GLY A 47 -12.35 11.52 -9.54
CA GLY A 47 -12.05 11.47 -8.11
C GLY A 47 -13.22 11.06 -7.20
N MET A 48 -12.91 10.68 -5.96
CA MET A 48 -13.94 10.56 -4.94
C MET A 48 -14.61 11.92 -4.66
N PRO A 49 -15.95 12.07 -4.78
CA PRO A 49 -16.67 13.26 -4.39
C PRO A 49 -16.47 13.56 -2.90
N GLU A 50 -16.42 14.84 -2.56
CA GLU A 50 -16.14 15.29 -1.19
C GLU A 50 -17.18 14.82 -0.16
N SER A 51 -18.46 14.71 -0.58
CA SER A 51 -19.57 14.20 0.24
C SER A 51 -19.50 12.70 0.52
N ARG A 52 -18.62 11.99 -0.18
CA ARG A 52 -18.50 10.55 -0.13
C ARG A 52 -17.94 10.06 1.21
N TRP A 53 -17.22 10.87 2.01
CA TRP A 53 -16.70 10.51 3.35
C TRP A 53 -17.77 10.48 4.48
N SER A 54 -19.04 10.80 4.18
CA SER A 54 -20.14 10.61 5.15
C SER A 54 -20.22 9.15 5.60
N VAL A 55 -20.69 8.95 6.83
CA VAL A 55 -20.64 7.75 7.70
C VAL A 55 -21.10 6.40 7.09
N GLY A 56 -21.51 6.33 5.83
CA GLY A 56 -21.83 5.10 5.09
C GLY A 56 -20.76 4.62 4.09
N LEU A 57 -19.64 5.33 3.91
CA LEU A 57 -18.75 5.07 2.77
C LEU A 57 -18.05 3.72 2.76
N ARG A 58 -17.68 3.21 3.93
CA ARG A 58 -17.03 1.89 4.03
C ARG A 58 -17.92 0.78 3.48
N ASP A 59 -19.22 1.00 3.37
CA ASP A 59 -20.16 -0.02 2.89
C ASP A 59 -20.12 -0.17 1.36
N ASP A 60 -19.68 0.84 0.61
CA ASP A 60 -19.54 0.77 -0.86
C ASP A 60 -18.20 0.17 -1.30
N TYR A 61 -17.32 -0.13 -0.34
CA TYR A 61 -15.96 -0.59 -0.60
C TYR A 61 -15.70 -1.93 0.09
N GLU A 62 -14.94 -2.77 -0.60
CA GLU A 62 -14.37 -3.98 -0.05
C GLU A 62 -12.93 -3.72 0.37
N VAL A 63 -12.59 -4.06 1.61
CA VAL A 63 -11.19 -4.01 2.09
C VAL A 63 -10.46 -5.23 1.52
N ILE A 64 -9.45 -4.98 0.67
CA ILE A 64 -8.65 -6.05 0.05
C ILE A 64 -7.47 -6.44 0.94
N ASP A 65 -6.76 -5.44 1.47
CA ASP A 65 -5.61 -5.62 2.35
C ASP A 65 -5.61 -4.53 3.42
N ASN A 66 -5.25 -4.88 4.66
CA ASN A 66 -5.11 -3.93 5.75
C ASN A 66 -3.97 -4.37 6.69
N THR A 67 -2.86 -3.62 6.71
CA THR A 67 -1.67 -4.07 7.46
C THR A 67 -1.81 -3.91 8.97
N ARG A 68 -2.81 -3.16 9.46
CA ARG A 68 -3.09 -3.00 10.89
C ARG A 68 -3.95 -4.12 11.47
N ARG A 69 -4.69 -4.85 10.63
CA ARG A 69 -5.49 -6.01 11.06
C ARG A 69 -4.61 -7.27 11.13
N SER A 70 -4.87 -8.15 12.08
CA SER A 70 -4.22 -9.47 12.14
C SER A 70 -4.72 -10.40 11.04
N TRP A 71 -3.94 -11.44 10.73
CA TRP A 71 -4.39 -12.53 9.86
C TRP A 71 -5.70 -13.18 10.39
N PRO A 72 -6.66 -13.57 9.54
CA PRO A 72 -6.66 -13.52 8.07
C PRO A 72 -7.12 -12.18 7.47
N GLY A 73 -7.55 -11.22 8.30
CA GLY A 73 -8.07 -9.92 7.84
C GLY A 73 -7.01 -8.87 7.51
N GLY A 74 -5.72 -9.22 7.58
CA GLY A 74 -4.60 -8.32 7.41
C GLY A 74 -3.25 -8.97 7.73
N TYR A 75 -2.21 -8.14 7.93
CA TYR A 75 -0.83 -8.61 8.14
C TYR A 75 -0.32 -8.46 9.58
N GLY A 76 -0.98 -7.65 10.41
CA GLY A 76 -0.64 -7.40 11.82
C GLY A 76 0.65 -6.60 12.05
N LYS A 77 1.31 -6.12 11.01
CA LYS A 77 2.57 -5.36 11.07
C LYS A 77 2.72 -4.42 9.88
N PRO A 78 3.48 -3.31 10.02
CA PRO A 78 3.75 -2.42 8.90
C PRO A 78 4.50 -3.14 7.77
N LEU A 79 4.31 -2.64 6.54
CA LEU A 79 5.05 -3.11 5.37
C LEU A 79 6.39 -2.35 5.28
N GLU A 80 7.47 -3.07 4.97
CA GLU A 80 8.77 -2.48 4.66
C GLU A 80 8.96 -2.40 3.15
N LEU A 81 9.25 -1.21 2.63
CA LEU A 81 9.61 -0.98 1.23
C LEU A 81 11.00 -0.35 1.14
N ILE A 82 11.83 -0.84 0.21
CA ILE A 82 13.21 -0.38 -0.01
C ILE A 82 13.33 0.31 -1.36
N PHE A 83 13.27 1.63 -1.41
CA PHE A 83 13.25 2.42 -2.65
C PHE A 83 14.32 2.03 -3.67
N GLY A 84 13.94 2.04 -4.95
CA GLY A 84 14.87 1.84 -6.07
C GLY A 84 15.30 0.39 -6.28
N LYS A 85 14.74 -0.56 -5.50
CA LYS A 85 14.71 -1.97 -5.92
C LYS A 85 13.58 -2.15 -6.93
N LYS A 86 13.73 -3.06 -7.90
CA LYS A 86 12.65 -3.33 -8.86
C LYS A 86 11.49 -4.04 -8.15
N PHE A 87 10.56 -3.28 -7.58
CA PHE A 87 9.34 -3.84 -7.02
C PHE A 87 8.38 -4.23 -8.12
N GLN A 88 7.57 -5.24 -7.83
CA GLN A 88 6.38 -5.54 -8.62
C GLN A 88 5.26 -4.51 -8.37
N LEU A 89 5.43 -3.45 -7.57
CA LEU A 89 4.41 -2.41 -7.35
C LEU A 89 4.98 -0.98 -7.28
N PRO A 90 5.29 -0.35 -8.43
CA PRO A 90 5.86 1.00 -8.50
C PRO A 90 4.99 2.11 -7.88
N VAL A 91 3.67 1.90 -7.84
CA VAL A 91 2.73 2.92 -7.34
C VAL A 91 2.96 3.22 -5.85
N PHE A 92 3.38 2.25 -5.03
CA PHE A 92 3.68 2.50 -3.62
C PHE A 92 4.88 3.44 -3.42
N GLU A 93 5.95 3.25 -4.19
CA GLU A 93 7.08 4.19 -4.15
C GLU A 93 6.60 5.60 -4.48
N THR A 94 5.75 5.73 -5.50
CA THR A 94 5.31 7.05 -5.92
C THR A 94 4.40 7.72 -4.91
N CYS A 95 3.47 6.97 -4.30
CA CYS A 95 2.64 7.48 -3.22
C CYS A 95 3.53 7.98 -2.07
N LEU A 96 4.45 7.15 -1.61
CA LEU A 96 5.34 7.44 -0.48
C LEU A 96 6.29 8.60 -0.76
N ARG A 97 6.81 8.77 -1.99
CA ARG A 97 7.66 9.92 -2.37
C ARG A 97 7.00 11.27 -2.12
N SER A 98 5.67 11.32 -2.08
CA SER A 98 4.92 12.54 -1.82
C SER A 98 4.60 12.76 -0.35
N MET A 99 4.89 11.80 0.54
CA MET A 99 4.41 11.79 1.93
C MET A 99 5.50 12.25 2.89
N LEU A 100 5.11 13.04 3.88
CA LEU A 100 5.93 13.32 5.06
C LEU A 100 5.91 12.14 6.04
N ALA A 101 6.86 12.12 6.98
CA ALA A 101 6.81 11.18 8.11
C ALA A 101 5.52 11.39 8.91
N ASP A 102 4.89 10.29 9.35
CA ASP A 102 3.60 10.26 10.05
C ASP A 102 2.38 10.82 9.27
N GLU A 103 2.55 11.13 7.99
CA GLU A 103 1.43 11.54 7.14
C GLU A 103 0.46 10.38 6.94
N VAL A 104 -0.84 10.68 6.93
CA VAL A 104 -1.88 9.76 6.47
C VAL A 104 -2.52 10.37 5.24
N SER A 105 -2.40 9.67 4.11
CA SER A 105 -2.94 10.11 2.83
C SER A 105 -3.74 9.00 2.16
N GLN A 106 -4.79 9.40 1.48
CA GLN A 106 -5.55 8.57 0.55
C GLN A 106 -5.07 8.83 -0.88
N PHE A 107 -4.99 7.76 -1.66
CA PHE A 107 -4.65 7.82 -3.08
C PHE A 107 -5.72 7.09 -3.88
N ASP A 108 -6.41 7.81 -4.76
CA ASP A 108 -7.30 7.23 -5.75
C ASP A 108 -6.46 6.92 -6.98
N ILE A 109 -6.22 5.64 -7.27
CA ILE A 109 -5.25 5.18 -8.27
C ILE A 109 -5.99 4.66 -9.51
N GLU A 110 -5.57 5.08 -10.71
CA GLU A 110 -6.10 4.55 -11.97
C GLU A 110 -5.75 3.06 -12.14
N LEU A 111 -6.69 2.29 -12.71
CA LEU A 111 -6.53 0.84 -12.88
C LEU A 111 -5.26 0.45 -13.64
N SER A 112 -4.78 1.29 -14.58
CA SER A 112 -3.54 1.03 -15.33
C SER A 112 -2.28 0.97 -14.45
N GLU A 113 -2.28 1.63 -13.29
CA GLU A 113 -1.18 1.62 -12.32
C GLU A 113 -1.24 0.41 -11.38
N LEU A 114 -2.35 -0.33 -11.37
CA LEU A 114 -2.65 -1.43 -10.44
C LEU A 114 -2.57 -2.82 -11.07
N CYS A 115 -2.14 -2.95 -12.33
CA CYS A 115 -2.09 -4.22 -13.06
C CYS A 115 -1.36 -5.35 -12.30
N THR A 116 -0.30 -5.01 -11.57
CA THR A 116 0.51 -5.96 -10.80
C THR A 116 0.06 -6.14 -9.34
N TYR A 117 -0.86 -5.29 -8.87
CA TYR A 117 -1.34 -5.29 -7.49
C TYR A 117 -1.87 -6.67 -7.04
N PRO A 118 -2.72 -7.38 -7.82
CA PRO A 118 -3.28 -8.67 -7.37
C PRO A 118 -2.20 -9.72 -7.06
N MET A 119 -1.13 -9.77 -7.85
CA MET A 119 -0.03 -10.71 -7.66
C MET A 119 0.79 -10.39 -6.40
N VAL A 120 1.10 -9.11 -6.20
CA VAL A 120 1.85 -8.61 -5.04
C VAL A 120 1.05 -8.83 -3.76
N SER A 121 -0.21 -8.42 -3.78
CA SER A 121 -1.18 -8.58 -2.70
C SER A 121 -1.33 -10.05 -2.26
N LYS A 122 -1.45 -10.98 -3.22
CA LYS A 122 -1.47 -12.41 -2.93
C LYS A 122 -0.17 -12.87 -2.24
N LYS A 123 0.99 -12.51 -2.78
CA LYS A 123 2.30 -12.88 -2.19
C LYS A 123 2.45 -12.34 -0.76
N LEU A 124 2.07 -11.08 -0.51
CA LEU A 124 2.13 -10.48 0.82
C LEU A 124 1.20 -11.19 1.81
N ARG A 125 -0.01 -11.57 1.39
CA ARG A 125 -0.92 -12.40 2.20
C ARG A 125 -0.33 -13.79 2.49
N ASP A 126 0.26 -14.44 1.50
CA ASP A 126 0.88 -15.75 1.66
C ASP A 126 2.04 -15.70 2.68
N LEU A 127 2.82 -14.62 2.67
CA LEU A 127 3.88 -14.35 3.67
C LEU A 127 3.33 -14.03 5.08
N ALA A 128 2.12 -13.48 5.17
CA ALA A 128 1.47 -13.12 6.44
C ALA A 128 0.81 -14.31 7.14
N LYS A 129 0.46 -15.33 6.37
CA LYS A 129 -0.22 -16.50 6.88
C LYS A 129 0.67 -17.22 7.90
N PRO A 130 0.18 -17.44 9.14
CA PRO A 130 0.88 -18.28 10.11
C PRO A 130 1.09 -19.68 9.54
N HIS A 131 2.32 -20.19 9.60
CA HIS A 131 2.62 -21.54 9.14
C HIS A 131 2.53 -22.50 10.33
N ASP A 132 1.62 -23.48 10.28
CA ASP A 132 1.55 -24.59 11.22
C ASP A 132 2.73 -25.54 10.98
N LYS A 133 3.93 -25.23 11.48
CA LYS A 133 4.99 -26.25 11.68
C LYS A 133 5.79 -25.97 12.95
N GLY A 134 5.73 -26.95 13.86
CA GLY A 134 6.59 -27.02 15.03
C GLY A 134 8.07 -27.02 14.66
N HIS A 135 8.87 -26.50 15.59
CA HIS A 135 10.33 -26.49 15.62
C HIS A 135 11.04 -25.80 14.44
N SER A 136 11.54 -24.59 14.72
CA SER A 136 12.97 -24.24 14.70
C SER A 136 13.30 -22.89 14.05
N HIS A 137 14.04 -22.10 14.82
CA HIS A 137 14.74 -20.84 14.52
C HIS A 137 13.88 -19.63 14.14
N GLY A 138 13.72 -18.74 15.13
CA GLY A 138 13.14 -17.41 14.98
C GLY A 138 13.95 -16.58 13.98
N HIS A 139 13.51 -16.58 12.73
CA HIS A 139 13.81 -15.51 11.81
C HIS A 139 12.65 -14.52 11.92
N ASP A 140 12.94 -13.35 12.47
CA ASP A 140 12.03 -12.22 12.48
C ASP A 140 11.57 -11.99 11.03
N SER A 141 10.32 -12.35 10.73
CA SER A 141 9.78 -12.37 9.38
C SER A 141 9.45 -10.94 8.96
N HIS A 142 10.46 -10.14 8.62
CA HIS A 142 10.24 -8.80 8.09
C HIS A 142 9.36 -8.84 6.82
N MET A 143 8.27 -8.08 6.80
CA MET A 143 7.38 -7.97 5.63
C MET A 143 8.00 -7.06 4.60
N CYS A 144 8.98 -7.58 3.85
CA CYS A 144 9.65 -6.81 2.83
C CYS A 144 8.90 -6.91 1.50
N ALA A 145 8.49 -5.77 0.95
CA ALA A 145 8.05 -5.69 -0.44
C ALA A 145 9.21 -6.01 -1.41
N ALA A 146 10.48 -5.98 -0.97
CA ALA A 146 11.62 -6.17 -1.86
C ALA A 146 11.96 -7.65 -2.09
N ALA A 147 11.46 -8.55 -1.24
CA ALA A 147 11.70 -9.99 -1.33
C ALA A 147 10.82 -10.69 -2.40
N LEU A 148 10.23 -9.93 -3.33
CA LEU A 148 9.23 -10.43 -4.30
C LEU A 148 9.83 -11.09 -5.56
N SER A 149 11.17 -11.19 -5.67
CA SER A 149 11.87 -11.86 -6.76
C SER A 149 12.38 -13.25 -6.35
N ALA A 150 11.55 -14.27 -6.53
CA ALA A 150 11.96 -15.64 -6.79
C ALA A 150 10.78 -16.38 -7.44
N GLY A 151 11.01 -16.95 -8.63
CA GLY A 151 10.03 -17.67 -9.45
C GLY A 151 10.07 -17.21 -10.89
#